data_AF-A0A2V7H6X4-F1
#
_entry.id   AF-A0A2V7H6X4-F1
#
_cell.length_a   1.000
_cell.length_b   1.000
_cell.length_c   1.000
_cell.angle_alpha   90.00
_cell.angle_beta   90.00
_cell.angle_gamma   90.00
#
_symmetry.space_group_name_H-M   'P 1'
#
loop_
_entity.id
_entity.type
_entity.pdbx_description
1 polymer ?
#
loop_
_entity_poly.entity_id
_entity_poly.type
_entity_poly.pdbx_seq_one_letter_code
_entity_poly.pdbx_strand_id
1 'polypeptide(L)'
;MLVHLGDARRLKRWREKAVDAIAAAYLAFKIDDATALSELAELALTGDAAGRLLALWGKERRYTVRSLTAAQVKKAYTRGLLSRPAALEELAELHYTSADANLLLDE
;
A
#
# COMPACT_ATOMS: atom_id res chain seq x y z
N MET A 1 -23.77 -19.77 31.69
CA MET A 1 -22.87 -18.61 31.63
C MET A 1 -22.44 -18.37 30.18
N LEU A 2 -23.31 -17.74 29.36
CA LEU A 2 -23.15 -17.57 27.90
C LEU A 2 -22.71 -16.15 27.47
N VAL A 3 -22.73 -15.19 28.40
CA VAL A 3 -22.45 -13.76 28.15
C VAL A 3 -20.99 -13.54 27.74
N HIS A 4 -20.04 -14.27 28.34
CA HIS A 4 -18.60 -14.11 28.09
C HIS A 4 -18.14 -14.47 26.68
N LEU A 5 -18.79 -15.43 26.00
CA LEU A 5 -18.41 -15.84 24.65
C LEU A 5 -18.83 -14.81 23.59
N GLY A 6 -19.96 -14.11 23.82
CA GLY A 6 -20.43 -13.04 22.94
C GLY A 6 -19.53 -11.80 23.00
N ASP A 7 -19.09 -11.44 24.20
CA ASP A 7 -18.20 -10.29 24.42
C ASP A 7 -16.81 -10.52 23.85
N ALA A 8 -16.24 -11.71 24.03
CA ALA A 8 -14.94 -12.07 23.46
C ALA A 8 -14.94 -11.99 21.93
N ARG A 9 -16.02 -12.43 21.27
CA ARG A 9 -16.17 -12.35 19.81
C ARG A 9 -16.27 -10.91 19.32
N ARG A 10 -17.02 -10.05 20.03
CA ARG A 10 -17.15 -8.63 19.70
C ARG A 10 -15.81 -7.91 19.85
N LEU A 11 -15.10 -8.15 20.94
CA LEU A 11 -13.79 -7.56 21.20
C LEU A 11 -12.76 -7.97 20.15
N LYS A 12 -12.74 -9.25 19.75
CA LYS A 12 -11.86 -9.74 18.68
C LYS A 12 -12.11 -9.01 17.36
N ARG A 13 -13.37 -8.94 16.92
CA ARG A 13 -13.75 -8.27 15.67
C ARG A 13 -13.42 -6.79 15.69
N TRP A 14 -13.59 -6.12 16.83
CA TRP A 14 -13.22 -4.72 16.98
C TRP A 14 -11.71 -4.52 16.85
N ARG A 15 -10.90 -5.36 17.51
CA ARG A 15 -9.43 -5.33 17.38
C ARG A 15 -8.97 -5.57 15.95
N GLU A 16 -9.53 -6.56 15.26
CA GLU A 16 -9.23 -6.83 13.84
C GLU A 16 -9.48 -5.58 12.99
N LYS A 17 -10.66 -4.97 13.12
CA LYS A 17 -10.98 -3.73 12.40
C LYS A 17 -10.04 -2.57 12.72
N ALA A 18 -9.63 -2.42 13.98
CA ALA A 18 -8.72 -1.36 14.38
C ALA A 18 -7.32 -1.57 13.77
N VAL A 19 -6.82 -2.80 13.78
CA VAL A 19 -5.55 -3.16 13.12
C VAL A 19 -5.61 -2.88 11.62
N ASP A 20 -6.72 -3.25 10.95
CA ASP A 20 -6.90 -2.98 9.51
C ASP A 20 -6.90 -1.48 9.20
N ALA A 21 -7.49 -0.64 10.06
CA ALA A 21 -7.51 0.81 9.90
C ALA A 21 -6.11 1.42 10.04
N ILE A 22 -5.33 0.96 11.03
CA ILE A 22 -3.93 1.38 11.24
C ILE A 22 -3.08 0.97 10.02
N ALA A 23 -3.23 -0.27 9.54
CA ALA A 23 -2.55 -0.76 8.35
C ALA A 23 -2.83 0.14 7.14
N ALA A 24 -4.10 0.45 6.87
CA ALA A 24 -4.50 1.29 5.76
C ALA A 24 -3.91 2.71 5.85
N ALA A 25 -3.87 3.31 7.03
CA ALA A 25 -3.25 4.62 7.25
C ALA A 25 -1.73 4.58 7.02
N TYR A 26 -1.07 3.53 7.49
CA TYR A 26 0.36 3.33 7.34
C TYR A 26 0.77 3.13 5.87
N LEU A 27 0.08 2.22 5.16
CA LEU A 27 0.31 1.94 3.74
C LEU A 27 0.04 3.16 2.86
N ALA A 28 -0.90 4.02 3.26
CA ALA A 28 -1.19 5.28 2.59
C ALA A 28 -0.21 6.42 2.92
N PHE A 29 0.87 6.14 3.66
CA PHE A 29 1.87 7.12 4.11
C PHE A 29 1.31 8.24 5.01
N LYS A 30 0.13 8.04 5.62
CA LYS A 30 -0.50 9.05 6.50
C LYS A 30 0.07 9.04 7.91
N ILE A 31 0.61 7.91 8.33
CA ILE A 31 1.28 7.73 9.62
C ILE A 31 2.66 7.10 9.42
N ASP A 32 3.55 7.37 10.35
CA ASP A 32 4.90 6.81 10.39
C ASP A 32 4.97 5.56 11.29
N ASP A 33 6.15 4.95 11.35
CA ASP A 33 6.43 3.76 12.15
C ASP A 33 6.13 3.97 13.64
N ALA A 34 6.51 5.13 14.20
CA ALA A 34 6.31 5.44 15.61
C ALA A 34 4.83 5.58 15.96
N THR A 35 4.05 6.26 15.11
CA THR A 35 2.61 6.44 15.28
C THR A 35 1.88 5.10 15.17
N ALA A 36 2.21 4.28 14.17
CA ALA A 36 1.61 2.95 14.01
C ALA A 36 1.90 2.04 15.23
N LEU A 37 3.11 2.07 15.78
CA LEU A 37 3.45 1.32 16.99
C LEU A 37 2.69 1.82 18.23
N SER A 38 2.51 3.14 18.36
CA SER A 38 1.73 3.74 19.45
C SER A 38 0.27 3.30 19.38
N GLU A 39 -0.36 3.38 18.21
CA GLU A 39 -1.77 2.98 18.02
C GLU A 39 -1.96 1.46 18.21
N LEU A 40 -1.00 0.63 17.80
CA LEU A 40 -1.02 -0.80 18.10
C LEU A 40 -0.90 -1.09 19.60
N ALA A 41 -0.10 -0.30 20.33
CA ALA A 41 0.04 -0.44 21.78
C ALA A 41 -1.28 -0.13 22.51
N GLU A 42 -2.09 0.83 22.03
CA GLU A 42 -3.43 1.12 22.55
C GLU A 42 -4.39 -0.07 22.41
N LEU A 43 -4.18 -0.93 21.41
CA LEU A 43 -4.93 -2.18 21.23
C LEU A 43 -4.43 -3.34 22.10
N ALA A 44 -3.39 -3.10 22.92
CA ALA A 44 -2.59 -4.09 23.64
C ALA A 44 -1.82 -5.06 22.72
N LEU A 45 -1.49 -4.64 21.49
CA LEU A 45 -0.55 -5.32 20.62
C LEU A 45 0.82 -4.66 20.80
N THR A 46 1.70 -5.28 21.58
CA THR A 46 3.01 -4.72 21.93
C THR A 46 4.15 -5.68 21.59
N GLY A 47 5.39 -5.19 21.69
CA GLY A 47 6.60 -5.97 21.48
C GLY A 47 6.65 -6.65 20.11
N ASP A 48 6.94 -7.95 20.11
CA ASP A 48 7.14 -8.74 18.90
C ASP A 48 5.94 -8.76 17.95
N ALA A 49 4.71 -8.69 18.48
CA ALA A 49 3.50 -8.72 17.64
C ALA A 49 3.37 -7.45 16.80
N ALA A 50 3.56 -6.29 17.43
CA ALA A 50 3.52 -5.00 16.74
C ALA A 50 4.69 -4.88 15.74
N GLY A 51 5.89 -5.30 16.14
CA GLY A 51 7.06 -5.31 15.26
C GLY A 51 6.87 -6.18 14.01
N ARG A 52 6.24 -7.36 14.14
CA ARG A 52 5.93 -8.23 13.00
C ARG A 52 4.93 -7.61 12.03
N LEU A 53 3.87 -6.97 12.55
CA LEU A 53 2.89 -6.25 11.72
C LEU A 53 3.54 -5.09 10.98
N LEU A 54 4.32 -4.26 11.69
CA LEU A 54 5.01 -3.12 11.09
C LEU A 54 6.03 -3.57 10.03
N ALA A 55 6.77 -4.65 10.28
CA ALA A 55 7.70 -5.20 9.29
C ALA A 55 6.98 -5.75 8.04
N LEU A 56 5.79 -6.33 8.19
CA LEU A 56 4.96 -6.78 7.08
C LEU A 56 4.46 -5.57 6.28
N TRP A 57 3.82 -4.60 6.93
CA TRP A 57 3.31 -3.41 6.26
C TRP A 57 4.43 -2.57 5.64
N GLY A 58 5.62 -2.52 6.26
CA GLY A 58 6.79 -1.85 5.69
C GLY A 58 7.31 -2.51 4.42
N LYS A 59 7.09 -3.82 4.23
CA LYS A 59 7.33 -4.49 2.95
C LYS A 59 6.23 -4.11 1.95
N GLU A 60 4.97 -4.22 2.34
CA GLU A 60 3.82 -3.85 1.49
C GLU A 60 3.87 -2.39 1.03
N ARG A 61 4.22 -1.46 1.93
CA ARG A 61 4.40 -0.03 1.65
C ARG A 61 5.55 0.22 0.67
N ARG A 62 6.64 -0.57 0.75
CA ARG A 62 7.74 -0.52 -0.20
C ARG A 62 7.38 -1.11 -1.56
N TYR A 63 6.56 -2.16 -1.60
CA TYR A 63 6.04 -2.71 -2.86
C TYR A 63 4.92 -1.86 -3.46
N THR A 64 4.22 -1.07 -2.63
CA THR A 64 3.31 -0.02 -3.05
C THR A 64 4.12 1.22 -3.47
N VAL A 65 5.05 1.06 -4.41
CA VAL A 65 5.57 2.19 -5.17
C VAL A 65 4.39 2.71 -5.99
N ARG A 66 4.09 4.00 -5.92
CA ARG A 66 3.15 4.62 -6.86
C ARG A 66 3.78 4.59 -8.25
N SER A 67 3.56 3.52 -9.01
CA SER A 67 3.84 3.51 -10.44
C SER A 67 2.87 4.48 -11.14
N LEU A 68 3.38 5.19 -12.14
CA LEU A 68 2.52 5.98 -13.01
C LEU A 68 1.50 5.03 -13.66
N THR A 69 0.25 5.45 -13.79
CA THR A 69 -0.69 4.77 -14.70
C THR A 69 -0.23 4.96 -16.15
N ALA A 70 -0.61 4.07 -17.06
CA ALA A 70 -0.28 4.20 -18.49
C ALA A 70 -0.66 5.58 -19.06
N ALA A 71 -1.80 6.15 -18.63
CA ALA A 71 -2.23 7.50 -18.98
C ALA A 71 -1.31 8.60 -18.43
N GLN A 72 -0.78 8.44 -17.21
CA GLN A 72 0.19 9.37 -16.63
C GLN A 72 1.56 9.24 -17.30
N VAL A 73 1.99 8.02 -17.69
CA VAL A 73 3.22 7.81 -18.48
C VAL A 73 3.12 8.52 -19.84
N LYS A 74 2.03 8.29 -20.59
CA LYS A 74 1.75 8.99 -21.86
C LYS A 74 1.75 10.52 -21.69
N LYS A 75 1.09 11.01 -20.64
CA LYS A 75 1.06 12.45 -20.32
C LYS A 75 2.44 13.02 -19.97
N ALA A 76 3.29 12.26 -19.28
CA ALA A 76 4.65 12.68 -18.97
C ALA A 76 5.55 12.67 -20.22
N TYR A 77 5.42 11.67 -21.08
CA TYR A 77 6.10 11.60 -22.38
C TYR A 77 5.74 12.77 -23.30
N THR A 78 4.44 13.00 -23.53
CA THR A 78 3.95 14.11 -24.38
C THR A 78 4.35 15.49 -23.88
N ARG A 79 4.60 15.64 -22.57
CA ARG A 79 5.10 16.87 -21.95
C ARG A 79 6.63 16.97 -21.93
N GLY A 80 7.34 15.98 -22.46
CA GLY A 80 8.80 15.92 -22.47
C GLY A 80 9.43 15.66 -21.09
N LEU A 81 8.63 15.22 -20.11
CA LEU A 81 9.11 14.87 -18.76
C LEU A 81 9.73 13.47 -18.71
N LEU A 82 9.32 12.59 -19.64
CA LEU A 82 9.92 11.28 -19.86
C LEU A 82 10.48 11.21 -21.28
N SER A 83 11.66 10.60 -21.43
CA SER A 83 12.18 10.21 -22.73
C SER A 83 11.41 9.01 -23.27
N ARG A 84 11.43 8.78 -24.58
CA ARG A 84 10.74 7.63 -25.19
C ARG A 84 11.20 6.28 -24.60
N PRO A 85 12.51 6.02 -24.41
CA PRO A 85 12.97 4.79 -23.76
C PRO A 85 12.46 4.65 -22.32
N ALA A 86 12.47 5.73 -21.54
CA ALA A 86 11.98 5.69 -20.15
C ALA A 86 10.46 5.46 -20.09
N ALA A 87 9.68 6.05 -21.00
CA ALA A 87 8.25 5.80 -21.09
C ALA A 87 7.93 4.35 -21.50
N LEU A 88 8.74 3.74 -22.37
CA LEU A 88 8.59 2.33 -22.74
C LEU A 88 8.94 1.39 -21.58
N GLU A 89 9.94 1.71 -20.78
CA GLU A 89 10.33 0.96 -19.58
C GLU A 89 9.22 0.98 -18.52
N GLU A 90 8.68 2.16 -18.21
CA GLU A 90 7.52 2.32 -17.30
C GLU A 90 6.29 1.55 -17.79
N LEU A 91 6.01 1.56 -19.10
CA LEU A 91 4.89 0.78 -19.67
C LEU A 91 5.15 -0.73 -19.61
N ALA A 92 6.40 -1.17 -19.77
CA ALA A 92 6.77 -2.58 -19.63
C ALA A 92 6.61 -3.08 -18.17
N GLU A 93 6.92 -2.23 -17.18
CA GLU A 93 6.65 -2.52 -15.77
C GLU A 93 5.14 -2.65 -15.49
N LEU A 94 4.30 -1.96 -16.26
CA LEU A 94 2.84 -2.11 -16.26
C LEU A 94 2.34 -3.27 -17.14
N HIS A 95 3.24 -4.15 -17.59
CA HIS A 95 2.96 -5.32 -18.42
C HIS A 95 2.45 -5.04 -19.84
N TYR A 96 2.71 -3.86 -20.40
CA TYR A 96 2.47 -3.62 -21.83
C TYR A 96 3.53 -4.31 -22.68
N THR A 97 3.11 -4.89 -23.80
CA THR A 97 4.06 -5.33 -24.83
C THR A 97 4.71 -4.11 -25.47
N SER A 98 5.91 -4.27 -26.05
CA SER A 98 6.55 -3.16 -26.76
C SER A 98 5.66 -2.63 -27.88
N ALA A 99 4.90 -3.47 -28.58
CA ALA A 99 3.99 -3.02 -29.65
C ALA A 99 2.87 -2.12 -29.11
N ASP A 100 2.21 -2.54 -28.03
CA ASP A 100 1.11 -1.78 -27.42
C ASP A 100 1.61 -0.49 -26.76
N ALA A 101 2.78 -0.54 -26.13
CA ALA A 101 3.41 0.63 -25.54
C ALA A 101 3.77 1.68 -26.60
N ASN A 102 4.29 1.25 -27.76
CA ASN A 102 4.53 2.17 -28.88
C ASN A 102 3.22 2.77 -29.39
N LEU A 103 2.19 1.95 -29.62
CA LEU A 103 0.89 2.43 -30.08
C LEU A 103 0.29 3.48 -29.12
N LEU A 104 0.36 3.24 -27.81
CA LEU A 104 -0.15 4.16 -26.80
C LEU A 104 0.58 5.51 -26.81
N LEU A 105 1.90 5.51 -27.04
CA LEU A 105 2.72 6.72 -27.06
C LEU A 105 2.60 7.51 -28.38
N ASP A 106 2.29 6.83 -29.48
CA ASP A 106 2.21 7.41 -30.81
C ASP A 106 0.79 7.90 -31.20
N GLU A 107 -0.25 7.49 -30.46
CA GLU A 107 -1.62 8.05 -30.54
C GLU A 107 -1.72 9.47 -29.94
#